data_AF-T1PMH7-F1
#
_entry.id   AF-T1PMH7-F1
#
_cell.length_a   1.000
_cell.length_b   1.000
_cell.length_c   1.000
_cell.angle_alpha   90.00
_cell.angle_beta   90.00
_cell.angle_gamma   90.00
#
_symmetry.space_group_name_H-M   'P 1'
#
loop_
_entity.id
_entity.type
_entity.pdbx_description
1 polymer ?
#
loop_
_entity_poly.entity_id
_entity_poly.type
_entity_poly.pdbx_seq_one_letter_code
_entity_poly.pdbx_strand_id
1 'polypeptide(L)'
;EPMMAALPYVDILFGNEQEVETFANEQGWTTKDIKEIGRKLVALPKENGQRERIVIITQGHLPVLLFKDGQISEFEVPQLSRDEMVDTNGAGDAFVGGFLAQYVQKKSLDVCIRCGIWSAGEIIKRSGCTFEGKPTFEEQQ
;
A
#
# COMPACT_ATOMS: atom_id res chain seq x y z
N GLU A 1 16.07 0.16 -15.77
CA GLU A 1 16.07 1.52 -16.36
C GLU A 1 14.68 2.18 -16.46
N PRO A 2 13.64 1.62 -17.13
CA PRO A 2 12.39 2.35 -17.37
C PRO A 2 11.66 2.83 -16.11
N MET A 3 11.66 2.02 -15.05
CA MET A 3 11.10 2.37 -13.73
C MET A 3 11.76 3.62 -13.13
N MET A 4 13.09 3.73 -13.20
CA MET A 4 13.82 4.88 -12.66
C MET A 4 13.55 6.17 -13.43
N ALA A 5 13.22 6.08 -14.72
CA ALA A 5 12.79 7.23 -15.53
C ALA A 5 11.35 7.67 -15.19
N ALA A 6 10.50 6.77 -14.70
CA ALA A 6 9.12 7.08 -14.30
C ALA A 6 9.02 7.64 -12.88
N LEU A 7 9.82 7.13 -11.93
CA LEU A 7 9.76 7.49 -10.51
C LEU A 7 9.77 9.00 -10.19
N PRO A 8 10.51 9.88 -10.91
CA PRO A 8 10.46 11.34 -10.68
C PRO A 8 9.07 11.97 -10.85
N TYR A 9 8.16 11.30 -11.56
CA TYR A 9 6.78 11.75 -11.81
C TYR A 9 5.74 11.06 -10.92
N VAL A 10 6.15 10.11 -10.07
CA VAL A 10 5.26 9.35 -9.18
C VAL A 10 4.96 10.15 -7.91
N ASP A 11 3.70 10.59 -7.77
CA ASP A 11 3.16 11.24 -6.56
C ASP A 11 2.85 10.21 -5.45
N ILE A 12 2.33 9.02 -5.80
CA ILE A 12 2.01 7.93 -4.85
C ILE A 12 2.62 6.63 -5.37
N LEU A 13 3.47 6.00 -4.57
CA LEU A 13 4.07 4.70 -4.85
C LEU A 13 3.50 3.64 -3.91
N PHE A 14 2.95 2.57 -4.48
CA PHE A 14 2.56 1.36 -3.76
C PHE A 14 3.62 0.27 -3.98
N GLY A 15 3.77 -0.62 -3.00
CA GLY A 15 4.49 -1.88 -3.15
C GLY A 15 4.28 -2.79 -1.94
N ASN A 16 4.58 -4.07 -2.08
CA ASN A 16 4.68 -4.98 -0.93
C ASN A 16 6.12 -5.07 -0.39
N GLU A 17 6.29 -5.66 0.79
CA GLU A 17 7.59 -5.88 1.46
C GLU A 17 8.67 -6.51 0.54
N GLN A 18 8.31 -7.50 -0.29
CA GLN A 18 9.25 -8.21 -1.16
C GLN A 18 9.65 -7.36 -2.38
N GLU A 19 8.71 -6.59 -2.93
CA GLU A 19 8.96 -5.66 -4.03
C GLU A 19 9.90 -4.54 -3.60
N VAL A 20 9.70 -3.95 -2.41
CA VAL A 20 10.55 -2.87 -1.91
C VAL A 20 11.91 -3.37 -1.42
N GLU A 21 12.01 -4.58 -0.85
CA GLU A 21 13.30 -5.24 -0.59
C GLU A 21 14.06 -5.50 -1.89
N THR A 22 13.39 -6.05 -2.91
CA THR A 22 14.01 -6.31 -4.22
C THR A 22 14.49 -5.01 -4.86
N PHE A 23 13.66 -3.95 -4.83
CA PHE A 23 14.06 -2.62 -5.29
C PHE A 23 15.29 -2.10 -4.54
N ALA A 24 15.30 -2.22 -3.20
CA ALA A 24 16.43 -1.76 -2.38
C ALA A 24 17.74 -2.49 -2.75
N ASN A 25 17.68 -3.81 -2.95
CA ASN A 25 18.83 -4.61 -3.40
C ASN A 25 19.34 -4.16 -4.78
N GLU A 26 18.44 -3.96 -5.75
CA GLU A 26 18.77 -3.48 -7.10
C GLU A 26 19.31 -2.03 -7.11
N GLN A 27 18.96 -1.21 -6.11
CA GLN A 27 19.56 0.12 -5.89
C GLN A 27 20.85 0.09 -5.04
N GLY A 28 21.34 -1.09 -4.67
CA GLY A 28 22.55 -1.25 -3.85
C GLY A 28 22.40 -0.77 -2.40
N TRP A 29 21.17 -0.69 -1.87
CA TRP A 29 20.93 -0.25 -0.50
C TRP A 29 21.24 -1.37 0.50
N THR A 30 22.19 -1.13 1.40
CA THR A 30 22.64 -2.10 2.40
C THR A 30 21.72 -2.19 3.62
N THR A 31 20.41 -2.38 3.40
CA THR A 31 19.41 -2.49 4.48
C THR A 31 18.26 -3.41 4.08
N LYS A 32 17.63 -4.02 5.10
CA LYS A 32 16.37 -4.77 4.99
C LYS A 32 15.27 -4.21 5.88
N ASP A 33 15.52 -3.08 6.54
CA ASP A 33 14.48 -2.40 7.32
C ASP A 33 13.50 -1.72 6.35
N ILE A 34 12.28 -2.24 6.24
CA ILE A 34 11.20 -1.69 5.42
C ILE A 34 10.94 -0.20 5.75
N LYS A 35 11.14 0.23 7.00
CA LYS A 35 11.00 1.64 7.43
C LYS A 35 12.18 2.50 6.93
N GLU A 36 13.38 1.95 6.81
CA GLU A 36 14.51 2.65 6.17
C GLU A 36 14.33 2.71 4.64
N ILE A 37 13.91 1.60 4.03
CA ILE A 37 13.63 1.49 2.58
C ILE A 37 12.55 2.50 2.17
N GLY A 38 11.43 2.56 2.90
CA GLY A 38 10.34 3.51 2.64
C GLY A 38 10.78 4.97 2.74
N ARG A 39 11.61 5.33 3.74
CA ARG A 39 12.22 6.67 3.83
C ARG A 39 13.10 7.00 2.63
N LYS A 40 13.89 6.04 2.13
CA LYS A 40 14.72 6.23 0.92
C LYS A 40 13.87 6.36 -0.35
N LEU A 41 12.78 5.60 -0.47
CA LEU A 41 11.82 5.71 -1.58
C LEU A 41 11.14 7.08 -1.66
N VAL A 42 10.74 7.66 -0.52
CA VAL A 42 10.23 9.05 -0.46
C VAL A 42 11.30 10.02 -0.96
N ALA A 43 12.55 9.87 -0.50
CA ALA A 43 13.66 10.76 -0.81
C ALA A 43 14.26 10.62 -2.23
N LEU A 44 13.80 9.68 -3.06
CA LEU A 44 14.23 9.58 -4.46
C LEU A 44 13.87 10.87 -5.24
N PRO A 45 14.65 11.26 -6.28
CA PRO A 45 14.40 12.46 -7.08
C PRO A 45 12.94 12.59 -7.55
N LYS A 46 12.42 13.82 -7.60
CA LYS A 46 11.03 14.12 -7.95
C LYS A 46 10.93 15.47 -8.66
N GLU A 47 10.27 15.50 -9.81
CA GLU A 47 10.12 16.72 -10.64
C GLU A 47 9.07 17.67 -10.06
N ASN A 48 7.92 17.13 -9.66
CA ASN A 48 6.85 17.94 -9.08
C ASN A 48 7.12 18.26 -7.60
N GLY A 49 7.81 19.38 -7.34
CA GLY A 49 8.08 19.89 -6.00
C GLY A 49 6.88 20.46 -5.24
N GLN A 50 5.68 20.54 -5.84
CA GLN A 50 4.45 20.99 -5.14
C GLN A 50 3.78 19.87 -4.32
N ARG A 51 4.24 18.63 -4.49
CA ARG A 51 3.73 17.44 -3.78
C ARG A 51 4.91 16.57 -3.39
N GLU A 52 5.04 16.22 -2.13
CA GLU A 52 5.97 15.16 -1.72
C GLU A 52 5.53 13.80 -2.32
N ARG A 53 6.46 12.86 -2.49
CA ARG A 53 6.08 11.48 -2.83
C ARG A 53 5.52 10.81 -1.58
N ILE A 54 4.32 10.27 -1.69
CA ILE A 54 3.75 9.35 -0.71
C ILE A 54 4.21 7.93 -1.07
N VAL A 55 4.65 7.15 -0.08
CA VAL A 55 4.94 5.73 -0.24
C VAL A 55 4.03 4.94 0.69
N ILE A 56 3.41 3.87 0.19
CA ILE A 56 2.53 2.98 0.94
C ILE A 56 3.03 1.54 0.74
N ILE A 57 3.40 0.88 1.84
CA ILE A 57 3.99 -0.47 1.81
C ILE A 57 3.08 -1.46 2.54
N THR A 58 2.64 -2.51 1.84
CA THR A 58 1.86 -3.61 2.42
C THR A 58 2.77 -4.75 2.88
N GLN A 59 2.42 -5.38 4.00
CA GLN A 59 3.25 -6.39 4.68
C GLN A 59 2.44 -7.66 5.05
N GLY A 60 1.54 -8.05 4.15
CA GLY A 60 0.63 -9.19 4.34
C GLY A 60 -0.29 -9.02 5.55
N HIS A 61 0.08 -9.66 6.67
CA HIS A 61 -0.66 -9.65 7.94
C HIS A 61 -0.11 -8.63 8.96
N LEU A 62 1.04 -8.01 8.67
CA LEU A 62 1.64 -6.94 9.46
C LEU A 62 1.05 -5.57 9.03
N PRO A 63 1.21 -4.51 9.84
CA PRO A 63 0.64 -3.20 9.54
C PRO A 63 1.05 -2.65 8.18
N VAL A 64 0.12 -1.98 7.49
CA VAL A 64 0.45 -1.19 6.29
C VAL A 64 1.19 0.08 6.72
N LEU A 65 2.31 0.37 6.07
CA LEU A 65 3.15 1.52 6.38
C LEU A 65 2.87 2.67 5.40
N LEU A 66 2.51 3.85 5.92
CA LEU A 66 2.41 5.10 5.17
C LEU A 66 3.62 5.99 5.47
N PHE A 67 4.28 6.48 4.43
CA PHE A 67 5.36 7.45 4.53
C PHE A 67 4.91 8.77 3.87
N LYS A 68 4.87 9.85 4.66
CA LYS A 68 4.42 11.18 4.23
C LYS A 68 4.86 12.26 5.24
N ASP A 69 5.17 13.46 4.77
CA ASP A 69 5.58 14.63 5.57
C ASP A 69 6.75 14.32 6.53
N GLY A 70 7.68 13.45 6.11
CA GLY A 70 8.78 12.93 6.93
C GLY A 70 8.40 11.94 8.05
N GLN A 71 7.11 11.63 8.20
CA GLN A 71 6.55 10.73 9.22
C GLN A 71 6.29 9.32 8.67
N ILE A 72 6.13 8.37 9.59
CA ILE A 72 5.67 7.01 9.31
C ILE A 72 4.41 6.78 10.14
N SER A 73 3.34 6.33 9.50
CA SER A 73 2.11 5.89 10.16
C SER A 73 1.86 4.42 9.87
N GLU A 74 1.34 3.68 10.85
CA GLU A 74 1.15 2.23 10.78
C GLU A 74 -0.34 1.93 10.92
N PHE A 75 -0.88 1.14 9.99
CA PHE A 75 -2.30 0.79 9.93
C PHE A 75 -2.46 -0.72 10.12
N GLU A 76 -2.95 -1.12 11.29
CA GLU A 76 -3.17 -2.51 11.65
C GLU A 76 -4.09 -3.24 10.66
N VAL A 77 -3.67 -4.43 10.25
CA VAL A 77 -4.48 -5.33 9.41
C VAL A 77 -5.25 -6.28 10.33
N PRO A 78 -6.61 -6.33 10.25
CA PRO A 78 -7.39 -7.28 11.02
C PRO A 78 -6.93 -8.72 10.75
N GLN A 79 -6.57 -9.44 11.81
CA GLN A 79 -6.11 -10.81 11.71
C GLN A 79 -7.29 -11.72 11.33
N LEU A 80 -7.19 -12.38 10.17
CA LEU A 80 -8.08 -13.48 9.80
C LEU A 80 -7.49 -14.81 10.25
N SER A 81 -8.36 -15.75 10.64
CA SER A 81 -7.94 -17.13 10.86
C SER A 81 -7.51 -17.79 9.55
N ARG A 82 -6.71 -18.85 9.63
CA ARG A 82 -6.27 -19.59 8.42
C ARG A 82 -7.44 -20.20 7.65
N ASP A 83 -8.52 -20.55 8.33
CA ASP A 83 -9.71 -21.16 7.73
C ASP A 83 -10.58 -20.13 6.98
N GLU A 84 -10.39 -18.83 7.25
CA GLU A 84 -11.02 -17.72 6.53
C GLU A 84 -10.20 -17.26 5.30
N MET A 85 -8.93 -17.67 5.18
CA MET A 85 -8.07 -17.31 4.04
C MET A 85 -8.17 -18.36 2.93
N VAL A 86 -8.93 -18.04 1.89
CA VAL A 86 -9.21 -18.93 0.75
C VAL A 86 -8.18 -18.76 -0.37
N ASP A 87 -7.85 -17.53 -0.73
CA ASP A 87 -6.91 -17.20 -1.81
C ASP A 87 -6.26 -15.84 -1.51
N THR A 88 -4.93 -15.73 -1.53
CA THR A 88 -4.24 -14.44 -1.32
C THR A 88 -4.02 -13.66 -2.62
N ASN A 89 -4.36 -14.25 -3.77
CA ASN A 89 -4.20 -13.62 -5.07
C ASN A 89 -5.10 -12.39 -5.22
N GLY A 90 -4.56 -11.31 -5.81
CA GLY A 90 -5.29 -10.03 -5.97
C GLY A 90 -5.48 -9.21 -4.68
N ALA A 91 -4.94 -9.62 -3.53
CA ALA A 91 -5.00 -8.83 -2.29
C ALA A 91 -4.40 -7.42 -2.45
N GLY A 92 -3.28 -7.31 -3.17
CA GLY A 92 -2.66 -6.02 -3.50
C GLY A 92 -3.53 -5.16 -4.43
N ASP A 93 -4.13 -5.76 -5.46
CA ASP A 93 -5.03 -5.06 -6.38
C ASP A 93 -6.29 -4.56 -5.69
N ALA A 94 -6.88 -5.39 -4.81
CA ALA A 94 -8.02 -5.02 -3.99
C ALA A 94 -7.68 -3.90 -2.99
N PHE A 95 -6.48 -3.93 -2.39
CA PHE A 95 -5.98 -2.85 -1.54
C PHE A 95 -5.87 -1.52 -2.31
N VAL A 96 -5.22 -1.53 -3.48
CA VAL A 96 -5.06 -0.32 -4.31
C VAL A 96 -6.42 0.17 -4.82
N GLY A 97 -7.32 -0.75 -5.20
CA GLY A 97 -8.70 -0.43 -5.60
C GLY A 97 -9.49 0.26 -4.49
N GLY A 98 -9.47 -0.30 -3.28
CA GLY A 98 -10.13 0.28 -2.10
C GLY A 98 -9.54 1.65 -1.72
N PHE A 99 -8.21 1.81 -1.79
CA PHE A 99 -7.55 3.09 -1.60
C PHE A 99 -8.01 4.13 -2.64
N LEU A 100 -7.95 3.79 -3.93
CA LEU A 100 -8.31 4.70 -5.01
C LEU A 100 -9.78 5.11 -4.96
N ALA A 101 -10.69 4.20 -4.58
CA ALA A 101 -12.12 4.48 -4.43
C ALA A 101 -12.40 5.61 -3.43
N GLN A 102 -11.62 5.73 -2.34
CA GLN A 102 -11.73 6.83 -1.39
C GLN A 102 -10.90 8.05 -1.81
N TYR A 103 -9.74 7.83 -2.43
CA TYR A 103 -8.83 8.90 -2.85
C TYR A 103 -9.47 9.82 -3.90
N VAL A 104 -10.19 9.27 -4.89
CA VAL A 104 -10.92 10.08 -5.90
C VAL A 104 -12.07 10.90 -5.29
N GLN A 105 -12.58 10.47 -4.12
CA GLN A 105 -13.57 11.20 -3.33
C GLN A 105 -12.95 12.25 -2.38
N LYS A 106 -11.62 12.46 -2.46
CA LYS A 106 -10.85 13.41 -1.64
C LYS A 106 -10.92 13.14 -0.14
N LYS A 107 -11.05 11.85 0.25
CA LYS A 107 -10.95 11.42 1.65
C LYS A 107 -9.52 11.55 2.17
N SER A 108 -9.34 11.48 3.49
CA SER A 108 -8.00 11.41 4.11
C SER A 108 -7.29 10.10 3.71
N LEU A 109 -5.95 10.11 3.74
CA LEU A 109 -5.15 8.94 3.42
C LEU A 109 -5.46 7.78 4.38
N ASP A 110 -5.72 8.08 5.65
CA ASP A 110 -6.12 7.15 6.69
C ASP A 110 -7.38 6.36 6.29
N VAL A 111 -8.41 7.06 5.79
CA VAL A 111 -9.65 6.45 5.27
C VAL A 111 -9.38 5.67 3.99
N CYS A 112 -8.49 6.15 3.12
CA CYS A 112 -8.10 5.42 1.91
C CYS A 112 -7.39 4.10 2.25
N ILE A 113 -6.45 4.11 3.21
CA ILE A 113 -5.71 2.91 3.64
C ILE A 113 -6.63 1.94 4.37
N ARG A 114 -7.48 2.40 5.29
CA ARG A 114 -8.50 1.53 5.94
C ARG A 114 -9.44 0.89 4.92
N CYS A 115 -9.85 1.62 3.88
CA CYS A 115 -10.68 1.06 2.81
C CYS A 115 -9.91 0.03 1.96
N GLY A 116 -8.63 0.27 1.68
CA GLY A 116 -7.75 -0.71 1.03
C GLY A 116 -7.59 -1.99 1.88
N ILE A 117 -7.31 -1.86 3.18
CA ILE A 117 -7.21 -2.99 4.12
C ILE A 117 -8.53 -3.77 4.15
N TRP A 118 -9.67 -3.09 4.23
CA TRP A 118 -11.00 -3.72 4.19
C TRP A 118 -11.24 -4.46 2.86
N SER A 119 -10.93 -3.84 1.71
CA SER A 119 -11.10 -4.46 0.39
C SER A 119 -10.21 -5.69 0.19
N ALA A 120 -8.96 -5.65 0.66
CA ALA A 120 -8.08 -6.81 0.69
C ALA A 120 -8.60 -7.91 1.64
N GLY A 121 -9.08 -7.53 2.83
CA GLY A 121 -9.69 -8.46 3.79
C GLY A 121 -10.95 -9.16 3.25
N GLU A 122 -11.72 -8.52 2.36
CA GLU A 122 -12.88 -9.14 1.70
C GLU A 122 -12.52 -10.00 0.48
N ILE A 123 -11.41 -9.70 -0.22
CA ILE A 123 -10.96 -10.50 -1.36
C ILE A 123 -10.35 -11.83 -0.91
N ILE A 124 -9.56 -11.82 0.17
CA ILE A 124 -8.83 -13.03 0.60
C ILE A 124 -9.71 -14.14 1.19
N LYS A 125 -10.98 -13.83 1.49
CA LYS A 125 -12.02 -14.77 1.93
C LYS A 125 -12.70 -15.51 0.78
N ARG A 126 -12.32 -15.23 -0.46
CA ARG A 126 -12.94 -15.73 -1.70
C ARG A 126 -11.86 -16.27 -2.63
N SER A 127 -12.24 -17.06 -3.63
CA SER A 127 -11.31 -17.51 -4.66
C SER A 127 -11.25 -16.49 -5.80
N GLY A 128 -10.03 -16.06 -6.14
CA GLY A 128 -9.81 -14.99 -7.11
C GLY A 128 -10.38 -13.62 -6.71
N CYS A 129 -10.22 -12.64 -7.61
CA CYS A 129 -10.64 -11.26 -7.37
C CYS A 129 -12.16 -11.08 -7.58
N THR A 130 -12.97 -11.57 -6.63
CA THR A 130 -14.45 -11.50 -6.68
C THR A 130 -15.08 -10.88 -5.43
N PHE A 131 -16.13 -10.08 -5.62
CA PHE A 131 -16.93 -9.49 -4.54
C PHE A 131 -18.41 -9.85 -4.70
N GLU A 132 -19.13 -9.96 -3.58
CA GLU A 132 -20.57 -10.20 -3.56
C GLU A 132 -21.31 -9.08 -2.82
N GLY A 133 -22.52 -8.76 -3.27
CA GLY A 133 -23.39 -7.78 -2.62
C GLY A 133 -22.97 -6.32 -2.80
N LYS A 134 -23.22 -5.50 -1.77
CA LYS A 134 -22.81 -4.09 -1.72
C LYS A 134 -21.68 -3.94 -0.70
N PRO A 135 -20.71 -3.03 -0.92
CA PRO A 135 -19.65 -2.79 0.04
C PRO A 135 -20.20 -2.28 1.37
N THR A 136 -19.61 -2.75 2.47
CA THR A 136 -20.00 -2.43 3.86
C THR A 136 -18.92 -1.65 4.61
N PHE A 137 -17.95 -1.07 3.90
CA PHE A 137 -16.93 -0.23 4.49
C PHE A 137 -17.52 1.03 5.14
N GLU A 138 -17.15 1.28 6.40
CA GLU A 138 -17.54 2.47 7.16
C GLU A 138 -16.30 3.33 7.47
N GLU A 139 -16.35 4.62 7.13
CA GLU A 139 -15.21 5.54 7.32
C GLU A 139 -14.84 5.80 8.79
N GLN A 140 -15.72 5.46 9.72
CA GLN A 140 -15.55 5.61 11.17
C GLN A 140 -15.02 4.31 11.84
N GLN A 141 -14.67 3.31 11.01
CA GLN A 141 -13.75 2.20 11.28
C GLN A 141 -12.56 2.58 12.18
#